data_AF-A0A845MAK1-F1
#
_entry.id   AF-A0A845MAK1-F1
#
_cell.length_a   1.000
_cell.length_b   1.000
_cell.length_c   1.000
_cell.angle_alpha   90.00
_cell.angle_beta   90.00
_cell.angle_gamma   90.00
#
_symmetry.space_group_name_H-M   'P 1'
#
loop_
_entity.id
_entity.type
_entity.pdbx_description
1 polymer ?
#
loop_
_entity_poly.entity_id
_entity_poly.type
_entity_poly.pdbx_seq_one_letter_code
_entity_poly.pdbx_strand_id
1 'polypeptide(L)'
;MPARVGVNGDSFVEFASRKEEARALEELLSTLGFERTGRHRIKAVTLWKEGDVRMVVNEETKGRAGATFNARGTTVCDIGLWVEDAQAVTALGTEPFSQPTGPSELDIPAIRAIPASSSQRALPHKKRLKRAKGVPAV
;
A
#
# COMPACT_ATOMS: atom_id res chain seq x y z
N MET A 1 5.21 -6.99 27.44
CA MET A 1 4.97 -6.71 26.01
C MET A 1 3.48 -6.50 25.81
N PRO A 2 3.04 -5.60 24.91
CA PRO A 2 1.61 -5.42 24.61
C PRO A 2 0.98 -6.72 24.12
N ALA A 3 -0.35 -6.83 24.25
CA ALA A 3 -1.09 -7.96 23.69
C ALA A 3 -0.86 -8.03 22.17
N ARG A 4 -0.75 -9.25 21.62
CA ARG A 4 -0.62 -9.45 20.17
C ARG A 4 -1.89 -8.94 19.48
N VAL A 5 -1.73 -8.14 18.45
CA VAL A 5 -2.84 -7.67 17.61
C VAL A 5 -3.04 -8.68 16.48
N GLY A 6 -4.28 -9.12 16.25
CA GLY A 6 -4.61 -9.98 15.13
C GLY A 6 -4.45 -9.25 13.79
N VAL A 7 -3.85 -9.93 12.81
CA VAL A 7 -3.81 -9.48 11.41
C VAL A 7 -4.92 -10.19 10.66
N ASN A 8 -5.79 -9.43 10.00
CA ASN A 8 -6.85 -9.94 9.15
C ASN A 8 -6.35 -10.08 7.70
N GLY A 9 -6.90 -11.06 6.97
CA GLY A 9 -6.41 -11.47 5.64
C GLY A 9 -6.52 -10.44 4.52
N ASP A 10 -7.21 -9.32 4.74
CA ASP A 10 -7.15 -8.19 3.81
C ASP A 10 -5.77 -7.51 3.98
N SER A 11 -4.91 -7.55 2.98
CA SER A 11 -3.61 -6.88 2.99
C SER A 11 -3.27 -6.40 1.59
N PHE A 12 -2.37 -5.43 1.46
CA PHE A 12 -1.88 -5.00 0.16
C PHE A 12 -0.36 -4.86 0.12
N VAL A 13 0.20 -5.03 -1.07
CA VAL A 13 1.60 -4.69 -1.36
C VAL A 13 1.61 -3.55 -2.37
N GLU A 14 2.41 -2.52 -2.13
CA GLU A 14 2.57 -1.39 -3.05
C GLU A 14 3.97 -1.38 -3.67
N PHE A 15 3.99 -1.31 -4.99
CA PHE A 15 5.18 -1.16 -5.80
C PHE A 15 5.32 0.29 -6.24
N ALA A 16 6.51 0.84 -6.02
CA ALA A 16 6.95 2.01 -6.76
C ALA A 16 7.54 1.51 -8.08
N SER A 17 6.97 1.91 -9.22
CA SER A 17 7.43 1.53 -10.55
C SER A 17 7.19 2.66 -11.53
N ARG A 18 7.73 2.61 -12.75
CA ARG A 18 7.47 3.63 -13.78
C ARG A 18 7.52 3.07 -15.20
N LYS A 19 6.68 3.65 -16.06
CA LYS A 19 6.77 3.53 -17.53
C LYS A 19 6.92 2.06 -17.97
N GLU A 20 8.00 1.72 -18.65
CA GLU A 20 8.26 0.39 -19.21
C GLU A 20 8.34 -0.68 -18.12
N GLU A 21 8.95 -0.38 -16.96
CA GLU A 21 9.00 -1.32 -15.84
C GLU A 21 7.61 -1.51 -15.21
N ALA A 22 6.81 -0.45 -15.14
CA ALA A 22 5.44 -0.55 -14.64
C ALA A 22 4.57 -1.38 -15.58
N ARG A 23 4.71 -1.19 -16.90
CA ARG A 23 4.02 -2.02 -17.90
C ARG A 23 4.40 -3.48 -17.80
N ALA A 24 5.70 -3.78 -17.67
CA ALA A 24 6.17 -5.16 -17.49
C ALA A 24 5.61 -5.79 -16.20
N LEU A 25 5.55 -5.02 -15.11
CA LEU A 25 4.94 -5.47 -13.86
C LEU A 25 3.43 -5.71 -14.01
N GLU A 26 2.70 -4.80 -14.66
CA GLU A 26 1.26 -4.93 -14.93
C GLU A 26 0.95 -6.14 -15.83
N GLU A 27 1.77 -6.39 -16.84
CA GLU A 27 1.68 -7.59 -17.69
C GLU A 27 1.92 -8.86 -16.88
N LEU A 28 2.94 -8.88 -16.01
CA LEU A 28 3.20 -10.01 -15.12
C LEU A 28 1.99 -10.26 -14.20
N LEU A 29 1.45 -9.22 -13.57
CA LEU A 29 0.26 -9.34 -12.71
C LEU A 29 -0.93 -9.94 -13.47
N SER A 30 -1.17 -9.47 -14.69
CA SER A 30 -2.21 -10.02 -15.58
C SER A 30 -1.99 -11.51 -15.85
N THR A 31 -0.76 -11.93 -16.18
CA THR A 31 -0.45 -13.35 -16.42
C THR A 31 -0.59 -14.24 -15.18
N LEU A 32 -0.41 -13.67 -13.99
CA LEU A 32 -0.63 -14.35 -12.71
C LEU A 32 -2.11 -14.41 -12.30
N GLY A 33 -3.02 -13.88 -13.12
CA GLY A 33 -4.46 -13.91 -12.86
C GLY A 33 -4.99 -12.73 -12.04
N PHE A 34 -4.17 -11.71 -11.80
CA PHE A 34 -4.66 -10.46 -11.21
C PHE A 34 -5.43 -9.65 -12.24
N GLU A 35 -6.56 -9.11 -11.82
CA GLU A 35 -7.35 -8.18 -12.61
C GLU A 35 -7.10 -6.75 -12.16
N ARG A 36 -7.00 -5.83 -13.13
CA ARG A 36 -7.02 -4.40 -12.85
C ARG A 36 -8.42 -3.98 -12.41
N THR A 37 -8.59 -3.73 -11.12
CA THR A 37 -9.92 -3.45 -10.51
C THR A 37 -10.14 -1.98 -10.17
N GLY A 38 -9.10 -1.14 -10.23
CA GLY A 38 -9.24 0.28 -9.96
C GLY A 38 -8.08 1.12 -10.45
N ARG A 39 -8.36 2.41 -10.63
CA ARG A 39 -7.35 3.46 -10.85
C ARG A 39 -7.68 4.61 -9.93
N HIS A 40 -6.65 5.20 -9.31
CA HIS A 40 -6.85 6.39 -8.50
C HIS A 40 -7.26 7.58 -9.39
N ARG A 41 -8.11 8.48 -8.87
CA ARG A 41 -8.70 9.57 -9.67
C ARG A 41 -7.70 10.66 -10.08
N ILE A 42 -6.68 10.88 -9.26
CA ILE A 42 -5.73 11.99 -9.40
C ILE A 42 -4.31 11.44 -9.60
N LYS A 43 -3.77 10.75 -8.58
CA LYS A 43 -2.47 10.05 -8.64
C LYS A 43 -2.41 8.97 -9.72
N ALA A 44 -1.22 8.76 -10.26
CA ALA A 44 -0.86 7.67 -11.16
C ALA A 44 -0.71 6.35 -10.39
N VAL A 45 -1.83 5.85 -9.86
CA VAL A 45 -1.89 4.62 -9.07
C VAL A 45 -2.94 3.67 -9.63
N THR A 46 -2.57 2.40 -9.79
CA THR A 46 -3.43 1.32 -10.27
C THR A 46 -3.57 0.23 -9.20
N LEU A 47 -4.79 -0.28 -9.00
CA LEU A 47 -5.07 -1.42 -8.12
C LEU A 47 -5.35 -2.68 -8.94
N TRP A 48 -4.66 -3.74 -8.56
CA TRP A 48 -4.75 -5.09 -9.09
C TRP A 48 -5.22 -6.05 -8.00
N LYS A 49 -6.10 -6.99 -8.35
CA LYS A 49 -6.67 -7.94 -7.40
C LYS A 49 -6.80 -9.35 -7.96
N GLU A 50 -6.55 -10.33 -7.12
CA GLU A 50 -6.86 -11.75 -7.32
C GLU A 50 -7.44 -12.22 -5.97
N GLY A 51 -8.72 -12.58 -5.96
CA GLY A 51 -9.47 -12.81 -4.71
C GLY A 51 -9.37 -11.64 -3.70
N ASP A 52 -8.80 -11.94 -2.54
CA ASP A 52 -8.57 -10.99 -1.44
C ASP A 52 -7.19 -10.34 -1.47
N VAL A 53 -6.28 -10.81 -2.33
CA VAL A 53 -4.94 -10.24 -2.51
C VAL A 53 -5.02 -8.94 -3.30
N ARG A 54 -4.26 -7.93 -2.87
CA ARG A 54 -4.26 -6.60 -3.47
C ARG A 54 -2.84 -6.15 -3.77
N MET A 55 -2.60 -5.79 -5.02
CA MET A 55 -1.35 -5.20 -5.48
C MET A 55 -1.62 -3.78 -5.95
N VAL A 56 -0.82 -2.83 -5.48
CA VAL A 56 -0.88 -1.43 -5.87
C VAL A 56 0.36 -1.12 -6.71
N VAL A 57 0.18 -0.62 -7.91
CA VAL A 57 1.27 -0.12 -8.76
C VAL A 57 1.20 1.41 -8.73
N ASN A 58 2.22 2.03 -8.16
CA ASN A 58 2.32 3.48 -7.99
C ASN A 58 3.42 4.03 -8.91
N GLU A 59 2.98 4.82 -9.90
CA GLU A 59 3.83 5.48 -10.90
C GLU A 59 4.04 6.98 -10.61
N GLU A 60 3.71 7.46 -9.42
CA GLU A 60 3.90 8.86 -9.06
C GLU A 60 5.38 9.28 -9.18
N THR A 61 5.60 10.44 -9.81
CA THR A 61 6.94 10.99 -9.99
C THR A 61 7.43 11.78 -8.77
N LYS A 62 6.51 12.15 -7.88
CA LYS A 62 6.75 12.92 -6.66
C LYS A 62 6.39 12.08 -5.43
N GLY A 63 6.78 12.56 -4.24
CA GLY A 63 6.52 11.85 -2.99
C GLY A 63 7.38 10.60 -2.81
N ARG A 64 6.95 9.70 -1.91
CA ARG A 64 7.74 8.52 -1.51
C ARG A 64 7.98 7.55 -2.66
N ALA A 65 6.94 7.17 -3.41
CA ALA A 65 7.07 6.25 -4.54
C ALA A 65 8.09 6.78 -5.57
N GLY A 66 8.02 8.08 -5.88
CA GLY A 66 8.97 8.70 -6.79
C GLY A 66 10.42 8.70 -6.27
N ALA A 67 10.62 8.98 -4.98
CA ALA A 67 11.94 8.95 -4.36
C ALA A 67 12.51 7.52 -4.27
N THR A 68 11.68 6.54 -3.91
CA THR A 68 12.07 5.13 -3.82
C THR A 68 12.44 4.59 -5.19
N PHE A 69 11.64 4.87 -6.23
CA PHE A 69 11.95 4.47 -7.59
C PHE A 69 13.27 5.09 -8.08
N ASN A 70 13.47 6.39 -7.86
CA ASN A 70 14.72 7.06 -8.25
C ASN A 70 15.96 6.45 -7.59
N ALA A 71 15.81 5.91 -6.37
CA ALA A 71 16.92 5.31 -5.64
C ALA A 71 17.18 3.84 -6.02
N ARG A 72 16.16 3.09 -6.47
CA ARG A 72 16.23 1.61 -6.52
C ARG A 72 15.58 0.96 -7.75
N GLY A 73 14.95 1.72 -8.64
CA GLY A 73 14.10 1.16 -9.71
C GLY A 73 12.81 0.57 -9.15
N THR A 74 12.17 -0.33 -9.89
CA THR A 74 10.94 -0.99 -9.44
C THR A 74 11.14 -1.79 -8.16
N THR A 75 10.39 -1.47 -7.11
CA THR A 75 10.53 -2.15 -5.81
C THR A 75 9.26 -2.04 -4.96
N VAL A 76 9.13 -2.92 -3.97
CA VAL A 76 8.08 -2.82 -2.94
C VAL A 76 8.42 -1.67 -2.00
N CYS A 77 7.52 -0.69 -1.90
CA CYS A 77 7.71 0.48 -1.05
C CYS A 77 6.83 0.49 0.21
N ASP A 78 5.66 -0.15 0.17
CA ASP A 78 4.75 -0.22 1.32
C ASP A 78 4.07 -1.59 1.37
N ILE A 79 3.77 -2.04 2.59
CA ILE A 79 2.94 -3.21 2.85
C ILE A 79 1.85 -2.80 3.83
N GLY A 80 0.60 -2.88 3.39
CA GLY A 80 -0.54 -2.62 4.26
C GLY A 80 -1.09 -3.90 4.87
N LEU A 81 -1.20 -3.93 6.19
CA LEU A 81 -1.82 -5.01 6.95
C LEU A 81 -3.11 -4.49 7.59
N TRP A 82 -4.21 -5.22 7.43
CA TRP A 82 -5.40 -4.95 8.23
C TRP A 82 -5.23 -5.53 9.62
N VAL A 83 -5.46 -4.69 10.62
CA VAL A 83 -5.35 -5.07 12.03
C VAL A 83 -6.59 -4.63 12.79
N GLU A 84 -6.91 -5.35 13.85
CA GLU A 84 -8.08 -5.04 14.68
C GLU A 84 -7.95 -3.67 15.37
N ASP A 85 -6.74 -3.32 15.79
CA ASP A 85 -6.39 -2.05 16.42
C ASP A 85 -5.08 -1.49 15.84
N ALA A 86 -5.21 -0.47 14.99
CA ALA A 86 -4.08 0.18 14.35
C ALA A 86 -3.25 1.05 15.32
N GLN A 87 -3.83 1.54 16.41
CA GLN A 87 -3.10 2.31 17.41
C GLN A 87 -2.24 1.40 18.28
N ALA A 88 -2.72 0.21 18.60
CA ALA A 88 -1.95 -0.79 19.34
C ALA A 88 -0.66 -1.21 18.61
N VAL A 89 -0.62 -1.15 17.28
CA VAL A 89 0.59 -1.44 16.48
C VAL A 89 1.68 -0.38 16.70
N THR A 90 1.32 0.90 16.81
CA THR A 90 2.30 1.98 17.06
C THR A 90 2.91 1.94 18.47
N ALA A 91 2.25 1.27 19.42
CA ALA A 91 2.74 1.09 20.78
C ALA A 91 3.81 -0.01 20.92
N LEU A 92 4.15 -0.72 19.83
CA LEU A 92 5.13 -1.82 19.83
C LEU A 92 6.61 -1.37 19.80
N GLY A 93 6.89 -0.06 19.86
CA GLY A 93 8.25 0.48 19.94
C GLY A 93 8.97 0.62 18.60
N THR A 94 8.26 0.49 17.48
CA THR A 94 8.76 0.80 16.14
C THR A 94 8.57 2.28 15.81
N GLU A 95 9.52 2.89 15.10
CA GLU A 95 9.39 4.31 14.70
C GLU A 95 8.09 4.55 13.92
N PRO A 96 7.20 5.43 14.42
CA PRO A 96 6.02 5.86 13.69
C PRO A 96 6.43 6.55 12.38
N PHE A 97 5.68 6.28 11.33
CA PHE A 97 5.84 6.93 10.04
C PHE A 97 4.57 7.70 9.68
N SER A 98 4.74 8.94 9.24
CA SER A 98 3.67 9.78 8.72
C SER A 98 4.12 10.44 7.42
N GLN A 99 3.18 10.60 6.49
CA GLN A 99 3.37 11.40 5.28
C GLN A 99 2.14 12.30 5.09
N PRO A 100 2.31 13.48 4.45
CA PRO A 100 1.18 14.35 4.15
C PRO A 100 0.17 13.62 3.27
N THR A 101 -1.07 13.52 3.74
CA THR A 101 -2.20 12.96 3.00
C THR A 101 -2.95 14.06 2.24
N GLY A 102 -3.25 13.81 0.97
CA GLY A 102 -4.06 14.70 0.14
C GLY A 102 -5.55 14.73 0.54
N PRO A 103 -6.31 15.74 0.11
CA PRO A 103 -7.76 15.79 0.33
C PRO A 103 -8.44 14.62 -0.40
N SER A 104 -8.92 13.63 0.34
CA SER A 104 -9.50 12.32 -0.06
C SER A 104 -8.60 11.09 0.17
N GLU A 105 -7.41 11.27 0.74
CA GLU A 105 -6.56 10.17 1.21
C GLU A 105 -6.93 9.77 2.63
N LEU A 106 -6.83 8.48 2.92
CA LEU A 106 -7.02 7.99 4.27
C LEU A 106 -5.74 8.24 5.07
N ASP A 107 -5.86 8.91 6.21
CA ASP A 107 -4.79 8.98 7.19
C ASP A 107 -4.69 7.62 7.90
N ILE A 108 -3.73 6.82 7.45
CA ILE A 108 -3.58 5.43 7.87
C ILE A 108 -2.27 5.30 8.63
N PRO A 109 -2.30 4.87 9.91
CA PRO A 109 -1.13 4.70 10.73
C PRO A 109 -0.08 3.79 10.08
N ALA A 110 1.18 4.21 10.07
CA ALA A 110 2.28 3.42 9.55
C ALA A 110 3.46 3.36 10.52
N ILE A 111 4.22 2.28 10.42
CA ILE A 111 5.47 2.02 11.12
C ILE A 111 6.56 1.69 10.09
N ARG A 112 7.83 1.99 10.35
CA ARG A 112 8.91 1.52 9.46
C ARG A 112 9.15 0.02 9.67
N ALA A 113 9.20 -0.76 8.59
CA ALA A 113 9.69 -2.13 8.66
C ALA A 113 11.23 -2.17 8.67
N ILE A 114 11.78 -3.29 9.13
CA ILE A 114 13.22 -3.63 9.16
C ILE A 114 13.86 -3.35 7.78
N PRO A 115 15.12 -2.88 7.67
CA PRO A 115 15.66 -2.31 6.43
C PRO A 115 15.86 -3.34 5.30
N ALA A 116 14.76 -3.65 4.63
CA ALA A 116 14.61 -3.71 3.19
C ALA A 116 13.51 -2.68 2.80
N SER A 117 13.71 -1.43 3.25
CA SER A 117 12.96 -0.19 2.96
C SER A 117 11.44 -0.23 2.68
N SER A 118 10.68 -1.13 3.29
CA SER A 118 9.21 -1.12 3.25
C SER A 118 8.68 -0.40 4.50
N SER A 119 7.76 0.55 4.33
CA SER A 119 6.88 0.91 5.46
C SER A 119 5.83 -0.18 5.64
N GLN A 120 5.31 -0.34 6.86
CA GLN A 120 4.18 -1.19 7.17
C GLN A 120 3.04 -0.31 7.66
N ARG A 121 1.86 -0.49 7.11
CA ARG A 121 0.72 0.39 7.37
C ARG A 121 -0.47 -0.39 7.90
N ALA A 122 -1.04 0.07 9.02
CA ALA A 122 -2.11 -0.58 9.76
C ALA A 122 -3.49 0.02 9.40
N LEU A 123 -4.37 -0.78 8.80
CA LEU A 123 -5.70 -0.33 8.35
C LEU A 123 -6.79 -0.61 9.42
N PRO A 124 -7.63 0.39 9.81
CA PRO A 124 -8.60 0.25 10.91
C PRO A 124 -9.88 -0.53 10.55
N HIS A 125 -10.38 -1.35 11.49
CA HIS A 125 -11.43 -2.37 11.29
C HIS A 125 -12.87 -1.86 10.98
N LYS A 126 -13.20 -0.56 10.99
CA LYS A 126 -14.59 -0.08 10.78
C LYS A 126 -14.82 0.63 9.43
N LYS A 127 -14.91 -0.19 8.39
CA LYS A 127 -15.80 -0.14 7.21
C LYS A 127 -15.13 -1.05 6.18
N ARG A 128 -15.63 -2.28 6.00
CA ARG A 128 -15.40 -3.03 4.76
C ARG A 128 -15.58 -2.03 3.62
N LEU A 129 -14.56 -1.90 2.75
CA LEU A 129 -14.62 -1.09 1.54
C LEU A 129 -15.69 -1.71 0.63
N LYS A 130 -16.97 -1.55 0.98
CA LYS A 130 -18.11 -1.98 0.17
C LYS A 130 -18.06 -1.08 -1.06
N ARG A 131 -17.56 -1.63 -2.17
CA ARG A 131 -17.67 -1.07 -3.52
C ARG A 131 -17.28 0.41 -3.59
N ALA A 132 -16.08 0.78 -3.14
CA ALA A 132 -15.50 2.02 -3.62
C ALA A 132 -14.93 1.73 -5.02
N LYS A 133 -15.55 2.30 -6.06
CA LYS A 133 -15.00 2.33 -7.45
C LYS A 133 -13.75 3.21 -7.55
N GLY A 134 -12.87 3.15 -6.56
CA GLY A 134 -11.71 4.01 -6.44
C GLY A 134 -10.80 3.46 -5.35
N VAL A 135 -9.53 3.33 -5.70
CA VAL A 135 -8.44 3.01 -4.77
C VAL A 135 -8.38 4.16 -3.76
N PRO A 136 -8.58 3.94 -2.45
CA PRO A 136 -8.15 4.93 -1.47
C PRO A 136 -6.62 4.96 -1.53
N ALA A 137 -6.05 6.10 -1.92
CA ALA A 137 -4.61 6.26 -1.86
C ALA A 137 -4.17 6.29 -0.39
N VAL A 138 -3.18 5.43 -0.11
CA VAL A 138 -2.32 5.42 1.08
C VAL A 138 -1.22 6.47 0.96
#